data_AF-A0A3E1NJE6-F1
#
_entry.id   AF-A0A3E1NJE6-F1
#
_cell.length_a   1.000
_cell.length_b   1.000
_cell.length_c   1.000
_cell.angle_alpha   90.00
_cell.angle_beta   90.00
_cell.angle_gamma   90.00
#
_symmetry.space_group_name_H-M   'P 1'
#
loop_
_entity.id
_entity.type
_entity.pdbx_description
1 polymer ?
#
loop_
_entity_poly.entity_id
_entity_poly.type
_entity_poly.pdbx_seq_one_letter_code
_entity_poly.pdbx_strand_id
1 'polypeptide(L)'
;MIKVESKFKDFGIQIPTDISEITSEALDAILTNVVIAKHYCVVALCQNESLFGVINNKVSTVEIMPIIAKISKEDAELIGMNQMDKIIIDRSTLERGYHLYLKHNVLSPQFVNKYITNDTELTRSITVGTFGQNQGYKKGQKVWFVEFKVIAINDLRAAITDKHKAINPFVYHSAEKAN
;
A
#
# COMPACT_ATOMS: atom_id res chain seq x y z
N MET A 1 1.36 -12.46 0.38
CA MET A 1 0.42 -12.01 -0.66
C MET A 1 -0.73 -12.98 -0.79
N ILE A 2 -1.95 -12.48 -0.96
CA ILE A 2 -3.16 -13.27 -1.23
C ILE A 2 -3.56 -13.16 -2.71
N LYS A 3 -3.92 -14.28 -3.32
CA LYS A 3 -4.41 -14.33 -4.71
C LYS A 3 -5.93 -14.22 -4.73
N VAL A 4 -6.43 -13.22 -5.46
CA VAL A 4 -7.84 -13.00 -5.74
C VAL A 4 -8.10 -13.28 -7.21
N GLU A 5 -8.89 -14.31 -7.50
CA GLU A 5 -9.23 -14.73 -8.87
C GLU A 5 -10.75 -14.67 -9.04
N SER A 6 -11.20 -14.07 -10.14
CA SER A 6 -12.59 -14.05 -10.56
C SER A 6 -12.79 -14.94 -11.77
N LYS A 7 -13.93 -15.64 -11.84
CA LYS A 7 -14.30 -16.47 -12.99
C LYS A 7 -14.61 -15.67 -14.26
N PHE A 8 -14.85 -14.36 -14.12
CA PHE A 8 -15.24 -13.47 -15.21
C PHE A 8 -14.07 -12.67 -15.80
N LYS A 9 -12.84 -12.91 -15.33
CA LYS A 9 -11.64 -12.17 -15.73
C LYS A 9 -10.51 -13.12 -16.07
N ASP A 10 -9.74 -12.77 -17.09
CA ASP A 10 -8.62 -13.59 -17.57
C ASP A 10 -7.34 -13.43 -16.72
N PHE A 11 -7.41 -12.68 -15.62
CA PHE A 11 -6.28 -12.39 -14.75
C PHE A 11 -6.70 -12.39 -13.28
N GLY A 12 -5.78 -12.79 -12.40
CA GLY A 12 -5.92 -12.67 -10.94
C GLY A 12 -5.15 -11.45 -10.40
N ILE A 13 -5.53 -11.00 -9.20
CA ILE A 13 -4.86 -9.93 -8.46
C ILE A 13 -4.09 -10.53 -7.29
N GLN A 14 -2.82 -10.17 -7.16
CA GLN A 14 -2.02 -10.49 -5.97
C GLN A 14 -2.03 -9.28 -5.04
N ILE A 15 -2.64 -9.43 -3.86
CA ILE A 15 -2.75 -8.34 -2.88
C ILE A 15 -1.74 -8.59 -1.75
N PRO A 16 -0.91 -7.60 -1.40
CA PRO A 16 0.04 -7.74 -0.30
C PRO A 16 -0.64 -7.93 1.06
N THR A 17 -0.15 -8.87 1.84
CA THR A 17 -0.56 -9.13 3.23
C THR A 17 0.37 -8.45 4.24
N ASP A 18 1.60 -8.13 3.83
CA ASP A 18 2.58 -7.39 4.61
C ASP A 18 3.09 -6.18 3.81
N ILE A 19 3.51 -5.11 4.49
CA ILE A 19 4.02 -3.92 3.83
C ILE A 19 5.35 -4.18 3.12
N SER A 20 6.17 -5.10 3.63
CA SER A 20 7.45 -5.50 3.02
C SER A 20 7.29 -6.17 1.65
N GLU A 21 6.09 -6.65 1.34
CA GLU A 21 5.77 -7.22 0.03
C GLU A 21 5.57 -6.15 -1.05
N ILE A 22 5.45 -4.87 -0.66
CA ILE A 22 5.49 -3.73 -1.58
C ILE A 22 6.96 -3.36 -1.76
N THR A 23 7.54 -3.71 -2.90
CA THR A 23 8.97 -3.47 -3.18
C THR A 23 9.19 -2.25 -4.08
N SER A 24 10.43 -1.75 -4.11
CA SER A 24 10.85 -0.69 -5.03
C SER A 24 10.54 -1.04 -6.49
N GLU A 25 10.82 -2.28 -6.90
CA GLU A 25 10.64 -2.75 -8.27
C GLU A 25 9.15 -2.73 -8.68
N ALA A 26 8.26 -3.10 -7.74
CA ALA A 26 6.82 -3.06 -7.98
C ALA A 26 6.32 -1.62 -8.16
N LEU A 27 6.80 -0.68 -7.34
CA LEU A 27 6.44 0.74 -7.46
C LEU A 27 6.98 1.34 -8.76
N ASP A 28 8.23 1.03 -9.13
CA ASP A 28 8.84 1.48 -10.38
C ASP A 28 8.07 0.96 -11.59
N ALA A 29 7.69 -0.32 -11.59
CA ALA A 29 6.88 -0.91 -12.66
C ALA A 29 5.56 -0.15 -12.84
N ILE A 30 4.84 0.13 -11.74
CA ILE A 30 3.58 0.89 -11.78
C ILE A 30 3.82 2.35 -12.23
N LEU A 31 4.92 2.97 -11.81
CA LEU A 31 5.23 4.38 -12.07
C LEU A 31 6.13 4.60 -13.30
N THR A 32 6.33 3.58 -14.15
CA THR A 32 7.24 3.63 -15.31
C THR A 32 6.93 4.83 -16.22
N ASN A 33 5.65 5.06 -16.52
CA ASN A 33 5.21 6.12 -17.44
C ASN A 33 4.93 7.47 -16.75
N VAL A 34 5.29 7.62 -15.48
CA VAL A 34 5.04 8.85 -14.71
C VAL A 34 6.30 9.69 -14.69
N VAL A 35 6.28 10.85 -15.34
CA VAL A 35 7.36 11.84 -15.28
C VAL A 35 7.04 12.83 -14.16
N ILE A 36 8.02 13.08 -13.28
CA ILE A 36 7.85 13.96 -12.12
C ILE A 36 8.57 15.28 -12.39
N ALA A 37 7.91 16.39 -12.08
CA ALA A 37 8.53 17.71 -12.13
C ALA A 37 9.53 17.90 -10.98
N LYS A 38 10.53 18.76 -11.16
CA LYS A 38 11.48 19.12 -10.09
C LYS A 38 10.73 19.60 -8.85
N HIS A 39 11.25 19.25 -7.67
CA HIS A 39 10.69 19.61 -6.37
C HIS A 39 9.34 18.96 -6.04
N TYR A 40 8.96 17.92 -6.80
CA TYR A 40 7.83 17.06 -6.48
C TYR A 40 8.28 15.61 -6.34
N CYS A 41 7.51 14.84 -5.59
CA CYS A 41 7.65 13.40 -5.50
C CYS A 41 6.28 12.73 -5.60
N VAL A 42 6.30 11.44 -5.95
CA VAL A 42 5.13 10.57 -5.86
C VAL A 42 5.20 9.81 -4.54
N VAL A 43 4.14 9.95 -3.74
CA VAL A 43 3.92 9.25 -2.49
C VAL A 43 2.91 8.13 -2.74
N ALA A 44 3.28 6.91 -2.37
CA ALA A 44 2.34 5.80 -2.23
C ALA A 44 1.64 5.90 -0.88
N LEU A 45 0.32 5.91 -0.91
CA LEU A 45 -0.55 5.78 0.26
C LEU A 45 -0.88 4.30 0.42
N CYS A 46 -0.10 3.61 1.26
CA CYS A 46 -0.34 2.20 1.56
C CYS A 46 -1.43 2.10 2.63
N GLN A 47 -2.64 1.71 2.21
CA GLN A 47 -3.82 1.63 3.05
C GLN A 47 -3.98 0.21 3.60
N ASN A 48 -4.08 0.08 4.93
CA ASN A 48 -4.19 -1.19 5.64
C ASN A 48 -5.66 -1.48 5.98
N GLU A 49 -6.35 -2.24 5.12
CA GLU A 49 -7.78 -2.50 5.23
C GLU A 49 -8.10 -3.96 4.86
N SER A 50 -9.23 -4.46 5.34
CA SER A 50 -9.75 -5.79 4.99
C SER A 50 -10.46 -5.79 3.63
N LEU A 51 -10.42 -6.91 2.91
CA LEU A 51 -11.22 -7.09 1.68
C LEU A 51 -12.72 -6.87 1.93
N PHE A 52 -13.19 -7.28 3.11
CA PHE A 52 -14.57 -7.06 3.54
C PHE A 52 -14.92 -5.58 3.73
N GLY A 53 -13.98 -4.76 4.22
CA GLY A 53 -14.14 -3.31 4.32
C GLY A 53 -14.24 -2.67 2.94
N VAL A 54 -13.34 -3.05 2.03
CA VAL A 54 -13.29 -2.54 0.65
C VAL A 54 -14.57 -2.82 -0.13
N ILE A 55 -15.15 -4.03 -0.04
CA ILE A 55 -16.40 -4.35 -0.75
C ILE A 55 -17.62 -3.61 -0.21
N ASN A 56 -17.64 -3.31 1.09
CA ASN A 56 -18.83 -2.73 1.74
C ASN A 56 -18.86 -1.20 1.67
N ASN A 57 -17.82 -0.54 1.17
CA ASN A 57 -17.73 0.93 1.04
C ASN A 57 -18.16 1.70 2.31
N LYS A 58 -18.11 1.08 3.49
CA LYS A 58 -18.38 1.78 4.74
C LYS A 58 -17.19 2.69 5.02
N VAL A 59 -17.47 3.92 5.42
CA VAL A 59 -16.44 4.89 5.82
C VAL A 59 -15.80 4.37 7.11
N SER A 60 -14.79 3.52 6.99
CA SER A 60 -13.89 3.13 8.07
C SER A 60 -12.73 4.10 8.13
N THR A 61 -12.25 4.40 9.34
CA THR A 61 -10.94 5.03 9.50
C THR A 61 -9.89 4.01 9.10
N VAL A 62 -9.26 4.22 7.94
CA VAL A 62 -8.21 3.35 7.42
C VAL A 62 -6.85 3.84 7.89
N GLU A 63 -6.01 2.91 8.33
CA GLU A 63 -4.61 3.18 8.66
C GLU A 63 -3.82 3.33 7.36
N ILE A 64 -3.05 4.42 7.24
CA ILE A 64 -2.29 4.73 6.03
C ILE A 64 -0.81 4.86 6.40
N MET A 65 0.03 4.15 5.68
CA MET A 65 1.49 4.29 5.70
C MET A 65 1.94 4.99 4.42
N PRO A 66 2.30 6.28 4.47
CA PRO A 66 2.81 6.99 3.29
C PRO A 66 4.29 6.66 3.05
N ILE A 67 4.63 6.31 1.81
CA ILE A 67 5.98 5.91 1.39
C ILE A 67 6.37 6.71 0.15
N ILE A 68 7.64 7.12 0.03
CA ILE A 68 8.14 7.71 -1.22
C ILE A 68 8.18 6.62 -2.28
N ALA A 69 7.31 6.73 -3.27
CA ALA A 69 7.23 5.76 -4.37
C ALA A 69 8.13 6.12 -5.54
N LYS A 70 8.33 7.43 -5.80
CA LYS A 70 9.24 7.90 -6.84
C LYS A 70 9.67 9.35 -6.56
N ILE A 71 10.95 9.63 -6.72
CA ILE A 71 11.58 10.95 -6.52
C ILE A 71 12.75 11.08 -7.50
N SER A 72 13.10 12.30 -7.91
CA SER A 72 14.29 12.55 -8.73
C SER A 72 15.56 12.33 -7.89
N LYS A 73 16.70 12.04 -8.54
CA LYS A 73 17.96 11.84 -7.81
C LYS A 73 18.43 13.14 -7.17
N GLU A 74 18.29 14.26 -7.88
CA GLU A 74 18.69 15.58 -7.39
C GLU A 74 17.86 15.99 -6.17
N ASP A 75 16.54 15.77 -6.21
CA ASP A 75 15.68 16.11 -5.07
C ASP A 75 15.90 15.15 -3.89
N ALA A 76 16.16 13.87 -4.14
CA ALA A 76 16.47 12.89 -3.10
C ALA A 76 17.77 13.25 -2.34
N GLU A 77 18.81 13.66 -3.07
CA GLU A 77 20.06 14.15 -2.49
C GLU A 77 19.85 15.46 -1.71
N LEU A 78 19.01 16.36 -2.23
CA LEU A 78 18.72 17.65 -1.60
C LEU A 78 18.04 17.50 -0.24
N ILE A 79 17.05 16.61 -0.12
CA ILE A 79 16.27 16.43 1.12
C ILE A 79 16.77 15.27 1.98
N GLY A 80 17.67 14.44 1.47
CA GLY A 80 18.20 13.26 2.16
C GLY A 80 17.19 12.12 2.35
N MET A 81 16.14 12.06 1.53
CA MET A 81 15.10 11.02 1.56
C MET A 81 15.07 10.26 0.24
N ASN A 82 14.89 8.94 0.32
CA ASN A 82 14.96 8.03 -0.82
C ASN A 82 13.62 7.33 -1.07
N GLN A 83 13.51 6.68 -2.22
CA GLN A 83 12.42 5.75 -2.48
C GLN A 83 12.37 4.67 -1.37
N MET A 84 11.16 4.21 -1.04
CA MET A 84 10.84 3.29 0.05
C MET A 84 10.95 3.85 1.47
N ASP A 85 11.45 5.08 1.66
CA ASP A 85 11.42 5.70 2.98
C ASP A 85 9.97 6.03 3.38
N LYS A 86 9.62 5.71 4.64
CA LYS A 86 8.28 5.98 5.22
C LYS A 86 8.26 7.43 5.67
N ILE A 87 7.36 8.25 5.13
CA ILE A 87 7.39 9.70 5.37
C ILE A 87 6.49 10.13 6.53
N ILE A 88 6.92 11.17 7.23
CA ILE A 88 6.10 11.89 8.19
C ILE A 88 5.57 13.14 7.50
N ILE A 89 4.26 13.18 7.34
CA ILE A 89 3.54 14.23 6.61
C ILE A 89 2.20 14.46 7.29
N ASP A 90 1.76 15.72 7.34
CA ASP A 90 0.46 16.03 7.90
C ASP A 90 -0.67 15.60 6.95
N ARG A 91 -1.80 15.22 7.55
CA ARG A 91 -2.97 14.76 6.81
C ARG A 91 -3.49 15.79 5.80
N SER A 92 -3.42 17.09 6.13
CA SER A 92 -3.95 18.14 5.25
C SER A 92 -3.15 18.25 3.96
N THR A 93 -1.83 18.12 4.04
CA THR A 93 -0.96 18.07 2.86
C THR A 93 -1.25 16.83 2.02
N LEU A 94 -1.41 15.66 2.64
CA LEU A 94 -1.83 14.46 1.92
C LEU A 94 -3.17 14.68 1.21
N GLU A 95 -4.16 15.28 1.88
CA GLU A 95 -5.47 15.55 1.29
C GLU A 95 -5.40 16.54 0.12
N ARG A 96 -4.63 17.63 0.26
CA ARG A 96 -4.40 18.64 -0.81
C ARG A 96 -3.51 18.16 -1.95
N GLY A 97 -2.68 17.14 -1.72
CA GLY A 97 -1.81 16.57 -2.75
C GLY A 97 -2.61 16.07 -3.96
N TYR A 98 -2.02 16.19 -5.15
CA TYR A 98 -2.67 15.82 -6.41
C TYR A 98 -2.82 14.31 -6.49
N HIS A 99 -4.05 13.82 -6.59
CA HIS A 99 -4.29 12.39 -6.75
C HIS A 99 -3.78 11.92 -8.12
N LEU A 100 -2.88 10.93 -8.11
CA LEU A 100 -2.33 10.32 -9.31
C LEU A 100 -3.13 9.06 -9.65
N TYR A 101 -4.13 9.25 -10.51
CA TYR A 101 -4.96 8.14 -10.99
C TYR A 101 -4.26 7.37 -12.11
N LEU A 102 -3.89 6.13 -11.83
CA LEU A 102 -3.27 5.21 -12.80
C LEU A 102 -4.25 4.08 -13.13
N LYS A 103 -4.68 3.98 -14.40
CA LYS A 103 -5.65 2.97 -14.85
C LYS A 103 -5.16 1.54 -14.63
N HIS A 104 -3.85 1.31 -14.73
CA HIS A 104 -3.21 0.00 -14.55
C HIS A 104 -2.84 -0.31 -13.10
N ASN A 105 -3.13 0.58 -12.14
CA ASN A 105 -2.93 0.29 -10.72
C ASN A 105 -4.04 -0.63 -10.19
N VAL A 106 -3.80 -1.94 -10.27
CA VAL A 106 -4.72 -2.98 -9.81
C VAL A 106 -4.85 -3.07 -8.29
N LEU A 107 -3.93 -2.46 -7.53
CA LEU A 107 -3.93 -2.45 -6.07
C LEU A 107 -4.71 -1.27 -5.47
N SER A 108 -5.33 -0.42 -6.30
CA SER A 108 -6.22 0.62 -5.79
C SER A 108 -7.48 -0.01 -5.17
N PRO A 109 -7.95 0.47 -4.01
CA PRO A 109 -9.15 -0.08 -3.36
C PRO A 109 -10.37 -0.08 -4.29
N GLN A 110 -10.53 0.95 -5.12
CA GLN A 110 -11.65 1.08 -6.05
C GLN A 110 -11.57 0.06 -7.18
N PHE A 111 -10.36 -0.25 -7.67
CA PHE A 111 -10.19 -1.30 -8.68
C PHE A 111 -10.50 -2.66 -8.10
N VAL A 112 -9.95 -2.98 -6.92
CA VAL A 112 -10.20 -4.27 -6.25
C VAL A 112 -11.69 -4.43 -5.91
N ASN A 113 -12.35 -3.37 -5.41
CA ASN A 113 -13.79 -3.39 -5.16
C ASN A 113 -14.56 -3.75 -6.45
N LYS A 114 -14.31 -3.04 -7.55
CA LYS A 114 -14.95 -3.33 -8.84
C LYS A 114 -14.63 -4.73 -9.35
N TYR A 115 -13.41 -5.21 -9.17
CA TYR A 115 -13.00 -6.56 -9.58
C TYR A 115 -13.82 -7.62 -8.82
N ILE A 116 -13.96 -7.47 -7.49
CA ILE A 116 -14.66 -8.42 -6.64
C ILE A 116 -16.18 -8.36 -6.85
N THR A 117 -16.77 -7.17 -6.85
CA THR A 117 -18.24 -6.98 -6.89
C THR A 117 -18.88 -7.40 -8.21
N ASN A 118 -18.10 -7.47 -9.29
CA ASN A 118 -18.55 -8.05 -10.55
C ASN A 118 -18.76 -9.58 -10.48
N ASP A 119 -18.20 -10.25 -9.48
CA ASP A 119 -18.32 -11.68 -9.25
C ASP A 119 -19.11 -11.94 -7.96
N THR A 120 -20.37 -12.32 -8.13
CA THR A 120 -21.31 -12.50 -7.01
C THR A 120 -20.89 -13.65 -6.09
N GLU A 121 -20.27 -14.70 -6.62
CA GLU A 121 -19.76 -15.82 -5.82
C GLU A 121 -18.53 -15.40 -5.02
N LEU A 122 -17.59 -14.70 -5.64
CA LEU A 122 -16.40 -14.17 -4.96
C LEU A 122 -16.80 -13.19 -3.85
N THR A 123 -17.72 -12.27 -4.14
CA THR A 123 -18.28 -11.33 -3.15
C THR A 123 -18.92 -12.06 -1.97
N ARG A 124 -19.73 -13.08 -2.25
CA ARG A 124 -20.35 -13.91 -1.21
C ARG A 124 -19.32 -14.66 -0.38
N SER A 125 -18.29 -15.23 -1.02
CA SER A 125 -17.23 -15.99 -0.34
C SER A 125 -16.44 -15.12 0.66
N ILE A 126 -16.17 -13.87 0.30
CA ILE A 126 -15.50 -12.89 1.16
C ILE A 126 -16.43 -12.44 2.30
N THR A 127 -17.70 -12.23 1.99
CA THR A 127 -18.73 -11.82 2.97
C THR A 127 -18.96 -12.90 4.03
N VAL A 128 -19.05 -14.17 3.63
CA VAL A 128 -19.29 -15.30 4.54
C VAL A 128 -17.98 -15.73 5.23
N GLY A 129 -16.81 -15.43 4.66
CA GLY A 129 -15.50 -15.75 5.24
C GLY A 129 -14.96 -17.12 4.82
N THR A 130 -15.45 -17.66 3.71
CA THR A 130 -14.93 -18.90 3.10
C THR A 130 -13.81 -18.62 2.10
N PHE A 131 -13.64 -17.37 1.68
CA PHE A 131 -12.58 -16.95 0.77
C PHE A 131 -11.18 -17.18 1.37
N GLY A 132 -10.26 -17.67 0.54
CA GLY A 132 -8.82 -17.68 0.84
C GLY A 132 -8.39 -18.58 1.99
N GLN A 133 -9.27 -19.43 2.54
CA GLN A 133 -8.92 -20.35 3.64
C GLN A 133 -7.74 -21.27 3.28
N ASN A 134 -7.72 -21.77 2.04
CA ASN A 134 -6.62 -22.59 1.51
C ASN A 134 -5.30 -21.82 1.36
N GLN A 135 -5.36 -20.48 1.36
CA GLN A 135 -4.21 -19.59 1.30
C GLN A 135 -3.84 -19.03 2.70
N GLY A 136 -4.49 -19.51 3.77
CA GLY A 136 -4.28 -19.02 5.13
C GLY A 136 -4.95 -17.67 5.43
N TYR A 137 -5.79 -17.16 4.53
CA TYR A 137 -6.52 -15.91 4.75
C TYR A 137 -7.64 -16.10 5.76
N LYS A 138 -7.69 -15.21 6.75
CA LYS A 138 -8.78 -15.16 7.73
C LYS A 138 -9.72 -14.00 7.41
N LYS A 139 -11.03 -14.21 7.57
CA LYS A 139 -12.01 -13.13 7.42
C LYS A 139 -11.63 -11.93 8.29
N GLY A 140 -11.58 -10.74 7.71
CA GLY A 140 -11.20 -9.51 8.41
C GLY A 140 -9.69 -9.31 8.57
N GLN A 141 -8.85 -10.25 8.10
CA GLN A 141 -7.42 -10.01 7.98
C GLN A 141 -7.19 -8.80 7.07
N LYS A 142 -6.38 -7.87 7.57
CA LYS A 142 -6.00 -6.68 6.83
C LYS A 142 -5.00 -7.03 5.73
N VAL A 143 -5.11 -6.32 4.63
CA VAL A 143 -4.23 -6.38 3.46
C VAL A 143 -3.91 -4.96 3.04
N TRP A 144 -2.88 -4.81 2.20
CA TRP A 144 -2.40 -3.50 1.79
C TRP A 144 -2.87 -3.15 0.39
N PHE A 145 -3.50 -1.98 0.28
CA PHE A 145 -3.86 -1.34 -0.99
C PHE A 145 -2.97 -0.14 -1.21
N VAL A 146 -2.78 0.26 -2.47
CA VAL A 146 -1.87 1.36 -2.82
C VAL A 146 -2.59 2.36 -3.70
N GLU A 147 -2.59 3.60 -3.26
CA GLU A 147 -2.93 4.76 -4.08
C GLU A 147 -1.75 5.71 -4.19
N PHE A 148 -1.76 6.61 -5.16
CA PHE A 148 -0.64 7.52 -5.39
C PHE A 148 -1.08 8.98 -5.31
N LYS A 149 -0.21 9.81 -4.74
CA LYS A 149 -0.34 11.27 -4.76
C LYS A 149 0.97 11.93 -5.16
N VAL A 150 0.87 13.06 -5.83
CA VAL A 150 2.01 13.95 -6.10
C VAL A 150 2.02 15.06 -5.06
N ILE A 151 3.17 15.25 -4.41
CA ILE A 151 3.35 16.19 -3.30
C ILE A 151 4.66 16.94 -3.50
N ALA A 152 4.72 18.20 -3.05
CA ALA A 152 5.94 18.97 -3.07
C ALA A 152 6.93 18.44 -2.02
N ILE A 153 8.21 18.36 -2.35
CA ILE A 153 9.23 17.80 -1.44
C ILE A 153 9.38 18.63 -0.15
N ASN A 154 9.08 19.93 -0.21
CA ASN A 154 9.17 20.85 0.94
C ASN A 154 8.11 20.58 2.02
N ASP A 155 7.06 19.82 1.69
CA ASP A 155 6.03 19.44 2.65
C ASP A 155 6.38 18.16 3.42
N LEU A 156 7.44 17.44 3.01
CA LEU A 156 7.95 16.28 3.72
C LEU A 156 8.70 16.73 4.99
N ARG A 157 8.25 16.29 6.17
CA ARG A 157 8.83 16.75 7.45
C ARG A 157 9.96 15.89 7.95
N ALA A 158 9.83 14.58 7.78
CA ALA A 158 10.85 13.60 8.15
C ALA A 158 10.58 12.29 7.40
N ALA A 159 11.53 11.38 7.45
CA ALA A 159 11.33 10.03 6.99
C ALA A 159 11.96 9.00 7.95
N ILE A 160 11.34 7.83 8.04
CA ILE A 160 11.85 6.66 8.74
C ILE A 160 12.50 5.77 7.67
N THR A 161 13.82 5.70 7.72
CA THR A 161 14.60 4.89 6.79
C THR A 161 14.55 3.43 7.18
N ASP A 162 14.47 2.54 6.20
CA ASP A 162 14.48 1.09 6.45
C ASP A 162 15.89 0.53 6.78
N LYS A 163 16.92 1.39 6.71
CA LYS A 163 18.33 1.02 6.91
C LYS A 163 18.69 0.68 8.37
N HIS A 164 17.84 1.05 9.33
CA HIS A 164 18.10 0.80 10.74
C HIS A 164 17.00 -0.10 11.31
N LYS A 165 17.37 -1.29 11.80
CA LYS A 165 16.47 -2.12 12.62
C LYS A 165 16.10 -1.32 13.87
N ALA A 166 14.88 -0.82 13.94
CA ALA A 166 14.37 -0.15 15.11
C ALA A 166 14.32 -1.15 16.27
N ILE A 167 15.23 -1.00 17.24
CA ILE A 167 15.17 -1.75 18.49
C ILE A 167 14.14 -1.03 19.37
N ASN A 168 13.03 -1.69 19.67
CA ASN A 168 12.07 -1.15 20.63
C ASN A 168 12.57 -1.46 22.05
N PRO A 169 13.03 -0.47 22.83
CA PRO A 169 13.64 -0.70 24.14
C PRO A 169 12.64 -1.23 25.18
N PHE A 170 11.34 -1.23 24.87
CA PHE A 170 10.28 -1.73 25.73
C PHE A 170 9.82 -3.15 25.36
N VAL A 171 10.40 -3.76 24.32
CA VAL A 171 10.12 -5.15 23.95
C VAL A 171 11.26 -6.03 24.47
N TYR A 172 10.95 -6.86 25.47
CA TYR A 172 11.86 -7.89 25.92
C TYR A 172 11.65 -9.16 25.09
N HIS A 173 12.68 -9.59 24.37
CA HIS A 173 12.71 -10.93 23.80
C HIS A 173 13.36 -11.84 24.83
N SER A 174 12.55 -12.69 25.48
CA SER A 174 13.09 -13.80 26.27
C SER A 174 13.92 -14.66 25.33
N ALA A 175 15.23 -14.76 25.59
CA ALA A 175 16.15 -15.56 24.80
C ALA A 175 15.54 -16.94 24.50
N GLU A 176 15.33 -17.25 23.22
CA GLU A 176 14.97 -18.60 22.80
C GLU A 176 16.06 -19.55 23.28
N LYS A 177 15.63 -20.64 23.91
CA LYS A 177 16.48 -21.72 24.40
C LYS A 177 17.43 -22.15 23.28
N ALA A 178 18.72 -22.00 23.53
CA ALA A 178 19.75 -22.71 22.79
C ALA A 178 19.45 -24.22 22.90
N ASN A 179 19.09 -24.84 21.77
CA ASN A 179 19.22 -26.28 21.56
C ASN A 179 20.46 -26.49 20.70
#